data_AF-A0A553GNL6-F1
#
_entry.id   AF-A0A553GNL6-F1
#
_cell.length_a   1.000
_cell.length_b   1.000
_cell.length_c   1.000
_cell.angle_alpha   90.00
_cell.angle_beta   90.00
_cell.angle_gamma   90.00
#
_symmetry.space_group_name_H-M   'P 1'
#
loop_
_entity.id
_entity.type
_entity.pdbx_description
1 polymer ?
#
loop_
_entity_poly.entity_id
_entity_poly.type
_entity_poly.pdbx_seq_one_letter_code
_entity_poly.pdbx_strand_id
1 'polypeptide(L)'
;MKNFDIYETVTNLIIERLEQGVIPLAMPWQTSDAIPRNLISKKAYRGFNFWYLLSFGFERPYFLTFNQVKQLEASIKKGAKSFMVIFWKMLEVKKDHEIEEIPMLRITGYFILMMLMALIKVGFPKKHHMLMNLKQ
;
A
#
# COMPACT_ATOMS: atom_id res chain seq x y z
N MET A 1 -13.80 22.27 10.82
CA MET A 1 -13.15 20.97 10.56
C MET A 1 -11.75 21.27 10.04
N LYS A 2 -10.68 20.76 10.67
CA LYS A 2 -9.30 20.94 10.15
C LYS A 2 -9.26 20.34 8.74
N ASN A 3 -8.79 21.12 7.76
CA ASN A 3 -8.46 20.58 6.45
C ASN A 3 -7.38 19.51 6.67
N PHE A 4 -7.63 18.31 6.17
CA PHE A 4 -6.67 17.22 6.27
C PHE A 4 -5.47 17.55 5.37
N ASP A 5 -4.37 17.99 5.97
CA ASP A 5 -3.14 18.30 5.25
C ASP A 5 -2.35 17.01 5.01
N ILE A 6 -2.20 16.68 3.72
CA ILE A 6 -1.46 15.52 3.27
C ILE A 6 0.01 15.65 3.66
N TYR A 7 0.61 16.82 3.47
CA TYR A 7 2.02 17.06 3.73
C TYR A 7 2.33 16.96 5.22
N GLU A 8 1.48 17.53 6.07
CA GLU A 8 1.59 17.40 7.53
C GLU A 8 1.50 15.93 7.95
N THR A 9 0.55 15.18 7.38
CA THR A 9 0.38 13.74 7.66
C THR A 9 1.62 12.94 7.27
N VAL A 10 2.16 13.16 6.06
CA VAL A 10 3.39 12.49 5.60
C VAL A 10 4.55 12.84 6.52
N THR A 11 4.69 14.11 6.88
CA THR A 11 5.77 14.59 7.75
C THR A 11 5.71 13.93 9.12
N ASN A 12 4.54 13.86 9.73
CA ASN A 12 4.34 13.19 11.01
C ASN A 12 4.66 11.69 10.93
N LEU A 13 4.31 11.02 9.82
CA LEU A 13 4.70 9.63 9.61
C LEU A 13 6.22 9.46 9.50
N ILE A 14 6.92 10.39 8.85
CA ILE A 14 8.39 10.37 8.79
C ILE A 14 8.98 10.53 10.19
N ILE A 15 8.50 11.52 10.95
CA ILE A 15 8.95 11.76 12.32
C ILE A 15 8.76 10.52 13.18
N GLU A 16 7.57 9.90 13.14
CA GLU A 16 7.28 8.68 13.90
C GLU A 16 8.24 7.52 13.56
N ARG A 17 8.61 7.37 12.29
CA ARG A 17 9.60 6.35 11.88
C ARG A 17 11.01 6.69 12.38
N LEU A 18 11.39 7.97 12.33
CA LEU A 18 12.68 8.44 12.81
C LEU A 18 12.83 8.28 14.33
N GLU A 19 11.77 8.56 15.09
CA GLU A 19 11.72 8.34 16.55
C GLU A 19 11.89 6.86 16.92
N GLN A 20 11.46 5.95 16.04
CA GLN A 20 11.67 4.50 16.17
C GLN A 20 13.09 4.06 15.77
N GLY A 21 13.98 5.00 15.44
CA GLY A 21 15.36 4.72 15.03
C GLY A 21 15.51 4.25 13.59
N VAL A 22 14.45 4.34 12.76
CA VAL A 22 14.54 3.95 11.35
C VAL A 22 15.04 5.13 10.51
N ILE A 23 16.32 5.08 10.14
CA ILE A 23 16.95 6.09 9.29
C ILE A 23 16.80 5.68 7.81
N PRO A 24 16.07 6.43 6.97
CA PRO A 24 15.81 6.03 5.59
C PRO A 24 17.08 5.82 4.75
N LEU A 25 18.12 6.63 4.96
CA LEU A 25 19.38 6.57 4.21
C LEU A 25 20.30 5.42 4.64
N ALA A 26 20.07 4.85 5.82
CA ALA A 26 20.87 3.74 6.35
C ALA A 26 20.23 2.37 6.07
N MET A 27 19.07 2.32 5.41
CA MET A 27 18.41 1.05 5.13
C MET A 27 19.17 0.23 4.07
N PRO A 28 19.48 -1.05 4.34
CA PRO A 28 19.98 -1.94 3.31
C PRO A 28 18.84 -2.24 2.34
N TRP A 29 18.84 -1.57 1.19
CA TRP A 29 17.84 -1.77 0.13
C TRP A 29 17.89 -3.16 -0.53
N GLN A 30 18.76 -4.05 -0.04
CA GLN A 30 18.99 -5.40 -0.54
C GLN A 30 18.20 -6.44 0.27
N THR A 31 16.90 -6.49 0.06
CA THR A 31 16.11 -7.70 0.30
C THR A 31 15.27 -7.97 -0.94
N SER A 32 15.84 -8.73 -1.88
CA SER A 32 15.20 -9.09 -3.16
C SER A 32 13.80 -9.68 -2.98
N ASP A 33 13.56 -10.35 -1.83
CA ASP A 33 12.30 -11.02 -1.52
C ASP A 33 11.32 -10.18 -0.69
N ALA A 34 11.77 -9.03 -0.13
CA ALA A 34 10.96 -8.18 0.75
C ALA A 34 10.69 -6.79 0.13
N ILE A 35 10.47 -6.73 -1.18
CA ILE A 35 10.04 -5.50 -1.87
C ILE A 35 8.54 -5.28 -1.64
N PRO A 36 8.12 -4.17 -1.01
CA PRO A 36 6.71 -3.83 -0.86
C PRO A 36 6.01 -3.77 -2.21
N ARG A 37 4.97 -4.59 -2.37
CA ARG A 37 4.20 -4.65 -3.63
C ARG A 37 2.72 -4.87 -3.40
N ASN A 38 1.92 -4.37 -4.34
CA ASN A 38 0.50 -4.69 -4.36
C ASN A 38 0.31 -6.14 -4.84
N LEU A 39 -0.53 -6.92 -4.15
CA LEU A 39 -0.72 -8.33 -4.48
C LEU A 39 -1.41 -8.55 -5.84
N ILE A 40 -2.37 -7.69 -6.20
CA ILE A 40 -3.14 -7.83 -7.44
C ILE A 40 -2.34 -7.31 -8.64
N SER A 41 -1.88 -6.07 -8.57
CA SER A 41 -1.16 -5.47 -9.70
C SER A 41 0.27 -5.98 -9.85
N LYS A 42 0.82 -6.63 -8.79
CA LYS A 42 2.21 -7.09 -8.68
C LYS A 42 3.25 -5.98 -8.80
N LYS A 43 2.82 -4.71 -8.86
CA LYS A 43 3.70 -3.55 -8.98
C LYS A 43 4.33 -3.25 -7.62
N ALA A 44 5.65 -3.08 -7.62
CA ALA A 44 6.38 -2.56 -6.47
C ALA A 44 5.99 -1.10 -6.21
N TYR A 45 5.86 -0.76 -4.93
CA TYR A 45 5.72 0.63 -4.50
C TYR A 45 7.01 1.41 -4.80
N ARG A 46 6.88 2.73 -4.97
CA ARG A 46 7.98 3.64 -5.33
C ARG A 46 7.97 4.88 -4.46
N GLY A 47 9.11 5.57 -4.38
CA GLY A 47 9.28 6.80 -3.60
C GLY A 47 8.74 6.64 -2.19
N PHE A 48 8.02 7.67 -1.68
CA PHE A 48 7.06 7.59 -0.58
C PHE A 48 7.00 6.26 0.19
N ASN A 49 6.16 5.46 -0.45
CA ASN A 49 5.60 4.26 0.10
C ASN A 49 6.61 3.12 0.10
N PHE A 50 7.63 3.17 -0.75
CA PHE A 50 8.64 2.11 -0.80
C PHE A 50 9.43 2.06 0.51
N TRP A 51 10.09 3.15 0.90
CA TRP A 51 10.84 3.16 2.16
C TRP A 51 9.91 3.10 3.36
N TYR A 52 8.75 3.76 3.30
CA TYR A 52 7.80 3.78 4.42
C TYR A 52 7.31 2.37 4.74
N LEU A 53 6.88 1.60 3.73
CA LEU A 53 6.42 0.23 3.93
C LEU A 53 7.59 -0.73 4.25
N LEU A 54 8.77 -0.48 3.70
CA LEU A 54 9.97 -1.26 4.00
C LEU A 54 10.45 -1.07 5.44
N SER A 55 10.27 0.13 6.02
CA SER A 55 10.68 0.47 7.39
C SER A 55 10.04 -0.41 8.47
N PHE A 56 8.93 -1.07 8.15
CA PHE A 56 8.24 -1.98 9.06
C PHE A 56 8.84 -3.40 9.08
N GLY A 57 9.79 -3.72 8.19
CA GLY A 57 10.53 -4.97 8.23
C GLY A 57 9.70 -6.24 7.99
N PHE A 58 8.62 -6.16 7.20
CA PHE A 58 7.79 -7.33 6.92
C PHE A 58 8.52 -8.36 6.05
N GLU A 59 8.50 -9.63 6.47
CA GLU A 59 9.05 -10.75 5.68
C GLU A 59 8.35 -10.93 4.33
N ARG A 60 7.04 -10.63 4.27
CA ARG A 60 6.20 -10.78 3.07
C ARG A 60 5.35 -9.53 2.88
N PRO A 61 5.91 -8.45 2.30
CA PRO A 61 5.26 -7.14 2.23
C PRO A 61 4.28 -7.05 1.05
N TYR A 62 3.20 -7.84 1.14
CA TYR A 62 2.08 -7.79 0.19
C TYR A 62 0.93 -6.97 0.75
N PHE A 63 0.49 -5.99 -0.05
CA PHE A 63 -0.56 -5.06 0.36
C PHE A 63 -1.76 -5.13 -0.57
N LEU A 64 -2.95 -4.94 0.00
CA LEU A 64 -4.23 -4.88 -0.69
C LEU A 64 -5.04 -3.69 -0.19
N THR A 65 -5.83 -3.07 -1.06
CA THR A 65 -6.86 -2.12 -0.60
C THR A 65 -8.05 -2.89 -0.04
N PHE A 66 -8.84 -2.24 0.81
CA PHE A 66 -10.11 -2.78 1.28
C PHE A 66 -11.04 -3.18 0.12
N ASN A 67 -11.12 -2.34 -0.93
CA ASN A 67 -11.94 -2.63 -2.11
C ASN A 67 -11.45 -3.87 -2.86
N GLN A 68 -10.13 -4.05 -2.97
CA GLN A 68 -9.53 -5.24 -3.57
C GLN A 68 -9.84 -6.50 -2.74
N VAL A 69 -9.79 -6.41 -1.41
CA VAL A 69 -10.16 -7.53 -0.54
C VAL A 69 -11.64 -7.91 -0.72
N LYS A 70 -12.52 -6.91 -0.79
CA LYS A 70 -13.95 -7.13 -1.05
C LYS A 70 -14.20 -7.75 -2.43
N GLN A 71 -13.47 -7.33 -3.45
CA GLN A 71 -13.53 -7.93 -4.80
C GLN A 71 -13.03 -9.37 -4.84
N LEU A 72 -12.11 -9.74 -3.96
CA LEU A 72 -11.61 -11.11 -3.80
C LEU A 72 -12.52 -11.97 -2.91
N GLU A 73 -13.70 -11.46 -2.52
CA GLU A 73 -14.65 -12.12 -1.60
C GLU A 73 -14.01 -12.56 -0.27
N ALA A 74 -12.88 -11.94 0.09
CA ALA A 74 -12.11 -12.33 1.26
C ALA A 74 -12.44 -11.42 2.44
N SER A 75 -12.33 -11.97 3.66
CA SER A 75 -12.56 -11.21 4.88
C SER A 75 -11.26 -10.88 5.59
N ILE A 76 -11.20 -9.67 6.15
CA ILE A 76 -10.04 -9.17 6.88
C ILE A 76 -10.13 -9.67 8.32
N LYS A 77 -9.09 -10.34 8.80
CA LYS A 77 -9.01 -10.78 10.19
C LYS A 77 -9.03 -9.58 11.14
N LYS A 78 -9.82 -9.67 12.21
CA LYS A 78 -9.85 -8.69 13.30
C LYS A 78 -8.43 -8.54 13.88
N GLY A 79 -7.92 -7.31 13.92
CA GLY A 79 -6.56 -7.00 14.36
C GLY A 79 -5.54 -6.81 13.22
N ALA A 80 -5.96 -6.87 11.96
CA ALA A 80 -5.10 -6.50 10.83
C ALA A 80 -4.70 -5.01 10.92
N LYS A 81 -3.41 -4.73 10.64
CA LYS A 81 -2.89 -3.37 10.59
C LYS A 81 -3.07 -2.78 9.20
N SER A 82 -3.37 -1.49 9.17
CA SER A 82 -3.51 -0.70 7.95
C SER A 82 -2.43 0.36 7.85
N PHE A 83 -1.94 0.59 6.63
CA PHE A 83 -0.90 1.57 6.35
C PHE A 83 -1.40 2.62 5.35
N MET A 84 -0.98 3.86 5.55
CA MET A 84 -1.26 4.95 4.63
C MET A 84 -0.30 4.93 3.45
N VAL A 85 -0.83 5.17 2.26
CA VAL A 85 -0.06 5.17 1.00
C VAL A 85 -0.51 6.38 0.20
N ILE A 86 0.47 7.11 -0.35
CA ILE A 86 0.26 8.32 -1.13
C ILE A 86 0.51 8.03 -2.61
N PHE A 87 -0.35 8.55 -3.50
CA PHE A 87 -0.09 8.52 -4.93
C PHE A 87 -0.62 9.79 -5.60
N TRP A 88 -0.04 10.07 -6.76
CA TRP A 88 -0.48 11.16 -7.62
C TRP A 88 -1.54 10.62 -8.58
N LYS A 89 -2.62 11.37 -8.76
CA LYS A 89 -3.64 11.09 -9.76
C LYS A 89 -3.90 12.35 -10.56
N MET A 90 -3.84 12.24 -11.89
CA MET A 90 -4.32 13.30 -12.77
C MET A 90 -5.84 13.32 -12.72
N LEU A 91 -6.41 14.48 -12.43
CA LEU A 91 -7.85 14.72 -12.51
C LEU A 91 -8.16 15.48 -13.79
N GLU A 92 -9.05 14.92 -14.59
CA GLU A 92 -9.64 15.61 -15.72
C GLU A 92 -10.77 16.51 -15.19
N VAL A 93 -10.59 17.82 -15.28
CA VAL A 93 -11.60 18.81 -14.94
C VAL A 93 -12.11 19.41 -16.25
N LYS A 94 -13.42 19.30 -16.48
CA LYS A 94 -14.08 19.95 -17.62
C LYS A 94 -14.47 21.37 -17.24
N LYS A 95 -13.93 22.35 -17.93
CA LYS A 95 -14.27 23.76 -17.77
C LYS A 95 -14.49 24.36 -19.16
N ASP A 96 -15.67 24.93 -19.40
CA ASP A 96 -16.01 25.65 -20.63
C ASP A 96 -15.60 24.96 -21.95
N HIS A 97 -15.96 23.68 -22.09
CA HIS A 97 -15.66 22.81 -23.24
C HIS A 97 -14.20 22.36 -23.43
N GLU A 98 -13.28 22.78 -22.57
CA GLU A 98 -11.91 22.27 -22.52
C GLU A 98 -11.73 21.25 -21.39
N ILE A 99 -10.90 20.23 -21.64
CA ILE A 99 -10.49 19.23 -20.64
C ILE A 99 -9.11 19.67 -20.14
N GLU A 100 -9.05 20.13 -18.90
CA GLU A 100 -7.78 20.41 -18.22
C GLU A 100 -7.40 19.23 -17.33
N GLU A 101 -6.15 18.76 -17.44
CA GLU A 101 -5.59 17.75 -16.55
C GLU A 101 -4.84 18.40 -15.39
N ILE A 102 -5.40 18.31 -14.19
CA ILE A 102 -4.79 18.88 -12.97
C ILE A 102 -4.18 17.73 -12.14
N PRO A 103 -2.88 17.76 -11.83
CA PRO A 103 -2.29 16.77 -10.93
C PRO A 103 -2.81 16.97 -9.51
N MET A 104 -3.47 15.95 -8.95
CA MET A 104 -3.91 15.95 -7.55
C MET A 104 -3.15 14.91 -6.75
N LEU A 105 -2.54 15.35 -5.64
CA LEU A 105 -2.01 14.45 -4.64
C LEU A 105 -3.17 13.79 -3.90
N ARG A 106 -3.22 12.46 -3.94
CA ARG A 106 -4.27 11.69 -3.27
C ARG A 106 -3.64 10.75 -2.24
N ILE A 107 -4.07 10.89 -1.00
CA ILE A 107 -3.96 9.79 -0.05
C ILE A 107 -5.15 8.88 -0.31
N THR A 108 -4.91 7.61 -0.61
CA THR A 108 -5.96 6.60 -0.44
C THR A 108 -5.71 5.90 0.88
N GLY A 109 -6.77 5.87 1.69
CA GLY A 109 -6.74 5.29 3.01
C GLY A 109 -6.44 3.79 2.97
N TYR A 110 -5.61 3.40 3.94
CA TYR A 110 -5.57 2.10 4.59
C TYR A 110 -5.46 0.88 3.65
N PHE A 111 -4.22 0.61 3.21
CA PHE A 111 -3.88 -0.70 2.65
C PHE A 111 -3.65 -1.68 3.80
N ILE A 112 -4.27 -2.86 3.69
CA ILE A 112 -4.16 -3.93 4.67
C ILE A 112 -2.95 -4.78 4.29
N LEU A 113 -2.07 -4.99 5.27
CA LEU A 113 -1.01 -5.97 5.13
C LEU A 113 -1.62 -7.38 5.14
N MET A 114 -1.41 -8.12 4.07
CA MET A 114 -1.73 -9.55 4.06
C MET A 114 -0.55 -10.33 4.63
N MET A 115 -0.45 -10.38 5.97
CA MET A 115 0.27 -11.48 6.60
C MET A 115 -0.51 -12.75 6.25
N LEU A 116 0.16 -13.83 5.83
CA LEU A 116 -0.43 -15.04 5.23
C LEU A 116 -1.63 -15.68 6.01
N MET A 117 -1.93 -15.21 7.21
CA MET A 117 -2.99 -15.67 8.11
C MET A 117 -4.21 -14.72 8.22
N ALA A 118 -4.25 -13.61 7.50
CA ALA A 118 -5.29 -12.57 7.68
C ALA A 118 -6.53 -12.72 6.79
N LEU A 119 -6.55 -13.69 5.86
CA LEU A 119 -7.72 -13.99 5.05
C LEU A 119 -8.44 -15.20 5.62
N ILE A 120 -9.65 -14.98 6.15
CA ILE A 120 -10.61 -16.07 6.39
C ILE A 120 -11.10 -16.49 5.00
N LYS A 121 -10.78 -17.73 4.63
CA LYS A 121 -11.10 -18.35 3.34
C LYS A 121 -12.61 -18.26 3.09
N VAL A 122 -13.02 -17.51 2.07
CA VAL A 122 -14.28 -17.74 1.35
C VAL A 122 -13.91 -17.81 -0.13
N GLY A 123 -14.23 -18.96 -0.74
CA GLY A 123 -14.04 -19.32 -2.15
C GLY A 123 -13.01 -18.56 -2.99
N PHE A 124 -11.83 -19.14 -3.23
CA PHE A 124 -11.05 -18.78 -4.42
C PHE A 124 -11.87 -19.18 -5.66
N PRO A 125 -12.26 -18.26 -6.57
CA PRO A 125 -12.82 -18.66 -7.86
C PRO A 125 -11.73 -19.40 -8.65
N LYS A 126 -12.02 -20.66 -9.00
CA LYS A 126 -11.12 -21.64 -9.65
C LYS A 126 -10.57 -21.26 -11.04
N LYS A 127 -10.56 -19.99 -11.46
CA LYS A 127 -10.19 -19.60 -12.84
C LYS A 127 -8.82 -18.94 -13.02
N HIS A 128 -8.07 -18.67 -11.95
CA HIS A 128 -6.67 -18.24 -12.10
C HIS A 128 -5.79 -19.09 -11.21
N HIS A 129 -5.24 -20.16 -11.79
CA HIS A 129 -4.11 -20.90 -11.25
C HIS A 129 -2.91 -19.95 -11.12
N MET A 130 -2.85 -19.15 -10.05
CA MET A 130 -1.60 -18.57 -9.59
C MET A 130 -0.95 -19.64 -8.72
N LEU A 131 -0.17 -20.51 -9.37
CA LEU A 131 0.65 -21.51 -8.72
C LEU A 131 1.58 -20.79 -7.72
N MET A 132 1.27 -20.97 -6.43
CA MET A 132 2.24 -20.84 -5.36
C MET A 132 3.29 -21.94 -5.57
N ASN A 133 4.33 -21.66 -6.36
CA ASN A 133 5.60 -22.34 -6.24
C ASN A 133 6.48 -21.52 -5.31
N LEU A 134 6.25 -21.74 -4.00
CA LEU A 134 7.21 -21.49 -2.95
C LEU A 134 7.53 -22.88 -2.38
N LYS A 135 8.50 -23.56 -2.99
CA LYS A 135 9.14 -24.73 -2.41
C LYS A 135 10.66 -24.48 -2.36
N GLN A 136 11.12 -24.51 -1.12
CA GLN A 136 12.43 -24.90 -0.59
C GLN A 136 13.63 -24.05 -0.98
#